data_AF-A0A2T3KDV4-F1
#
_entry.id   AF-A0A2T3KDV4-F1
#
_cell.length_a   1.000
_cell.length_b   1.000
_cell.length_c   1.000
_cell.angle_alpha   90.00
_cell.angle_beta   90.00
_cell.angle_gamma   90.00
#
_symmetry.space_group_name_H-M   'P 1'
#
loop_
_entity.id
_entity.type
_entity.pdbx_description
1 polymer ?
#
loop_
_entity_poly.entity_id
_entity_poly.type
_entity_poly.pdbx_seq_one_letter_code
_entity_poly.pdbx_strand_id
1 'polypeptide(L)'
;MQICSLMVVLSSLFFFGCGGDSSDDNKEIPNDIETDFPQIEPLPEPILKITDISDGYYGLLYDAGGNELKINKNQVLLLQDGLINELNSNLNEEQRAMFKELHSNFTDIKQPTDIEKVLFQNVLLDAMISSIKPQLQDKYFPPFRLFRHHTHSLFPISRLTDYQWILDLLSQRSLLSHLILIPPQETDNYIDTCRENDVPIPPDWGSTLWQYRGVANIDFLENDKTEVWAYESSTVQGSCIALPRWDIRPEEGINEISLLGIICQSKTTGKACFWDNLSKETGQRIKGGTDLTFKISDIKNGNSLGENCTRCHRGKNVFLIHPETNLDISDDYNINPDVRYQPISTQANWSNPAAHSELGDGACASCHEIGALSGGYCNILRNAANQTMPPQPEDPTNWDGAAAFYGDHIQQMINDGCPE
;
A
#
# COMPACT_ATOMS: atom_id res chain seq x y z
N MET A 1 37.59 33.83 -39.14
CA MET A 1 37.86 33.25 -37.82
C MET A 1 37.26 31.84 -37.79
N GLN A 2 38.18 30.85 -37.80
CA GLN A 2 38.11 29.41 -37.46
C GLN A 2 36.83 28.62 -37.86
N ILE A 3 36.80 27.86 -38.97
CA ILE A 3 37.46 26.56 -39.30
C ILE A 3 36.84 25.41 -38.47
N CYS A 4 35.95 24.57 -39.01
CA CYS A 4 36.12 23.42 -39.94
C CYS A 4 36.70 22.13 -39.30
N SER A 5 36.03 21.02 -39.63
CA SER A 5 36.55 19.64 -39.74
C SER A 5 36.70 18.86 -38.42
N LEU A 6 36.68 17.54 -38.34
CA LEU A 6 36.83 16.46 -39.31
C LEU A 6 36.37 15.16 -38.62
N MET A 7 35.78 14.23 -39.37
CA MET A 7 35.68 12.82 -38.99
C MET A 7 36.86 12.05 -39.62
N VAL A 8 37.18 10.85 -39.11
CA VAL A 8 37.93 9.73 -39.77
C VAL A 8 39.36 9.45 -39.22
N VAL A 9 39.43 8.38 -38.39
CA VAL A 9 40.21 7.11 -38.59
C VAL A 9 41.51 6.78 -37.82
N LEU A 10 41.46 5.54 -37.30
CA LEU A 10 42.46 4.51 -36.94
C LEU A 10 43.75 4.90 -36.20
N SER A 11 44.04 4.14 -35.14
CA SER A 11 45.32 3.44 -35.01
C SER A 11 45.18 2.18 -34.15
N SER A 12 45.54 1.05 -34.72
CA SER A 12 45.81 -0.23 -34.06
C SER A 12 47.19 -0.21 -33.40
N LEU A 13 47.34 -0.91 -32.28
CA LEU A 13 48.62 -1.24 -31.67
C LEU A 13 48.71 -2.76 -31.43
N PHE A 14 49.72 -3.34 -32.07
CA PHE A 14 50.21 -4.71 -31.95
C PHE A 14 50.83 -4.97 -30.57
N PHE A 15 50.73 -6.22 -30.11
CA PHE A 15 51.80 -6.86 -29.33
C PHE A 15 52.06 -8.30 -29.85
N PHE A 16 53.35 -8.56 -30.09
CA PHE A 16 54.00 -9.82 -30.50
C PHE A 16 53.91 -10.90 -29.40
N GLY A 17 53.75 -12.19 -29.71
CA GLY A 17 54.78 -13.18 -30.11
C GLY A 17 54.52 -14.47 -29.29
N CYS A 18 54.85 -15.72 -29.61
CA CYS A 18 55.72 -16.46 -30.54
C CYS A 18 54.93 -17.75 -30.94
N GLY A 19 55.16 -18.54 -32.00
CA GLY A 19 56.34 -18.91 -32.78
C GLY A 19 56.28 -20.44 -32.96
N GLY A 20 56.45 -20.97 -34.17
CA GLY A 20 56.55 -22.42 -34.41
C GLY A 20 56.08 -22.88 -35.79
N ASP A 21 57.05 -23.05 -36.68
CA ASP A 21 56.96 -23.45 -38.09
C ASP A 21 56.80 -24.99 -38.25
N SER A 22 56.28 -25.42 -39.41
CA SER A 22 56.62 -26.66 -40.16
C SER A 22 55.41 -27.44 -40.73
N SER A 23 55.31 -27.37 -42.06
CA SER A 23 55.07 -28.44 -43.04
C SER A 23 53.84 -29.37 -42.94
N ASP A 24 53.00 -29.26 -43.98
CA ASP A 24 52.36 -30.31 -44.78
C ASP A 24 52.16 -31.70 -44.14
N ASP A 25 50.89 -32.08 -43.98
CA ASP A 25 50.39 -33.32 -44.60
C ASP A 25 48.86 -33.32 -44.76
N ASN A 26 48.43 -33.65 -45.98
CA ASN A 26 47.05 -33.71 -46.45
C ASN A 26 46.17 -34.72 -45.69
N LYS A 27 44.92 -34.35 -45.40
CA LYS A 27 43.71 -35.12 -45.80
C LYS A 27 42.40 -34.38 -45.40
N GLU A 28 41.62 -34.12 -46.45
CA GLU A 28 40.21 -33.68 -46.56
C GLU A 28 39.40 -33.43 -45.29
N ILE A 29 38.90 -32.20 -45.14
CA ILE A 29 37.69 -31.89 -44.35
C ILE A 29 36.55 -31.57 -45.33
N PRO A 30 35.37 -32.23 -45.20
CA PRO A 30 34.21 -32.05 -46.08
C PRO A 30 33.59 -30.66 -46.02
N ASN A 31 32.90 -30.29 -47.10
CA ASN A 31 31.85 -29.26 -47.10
C ASN A 31 30.88 -29.54 -45.95
N ASP A 32 30.89 -28.69 -44.92
CA ASP A 32 29.72 -28.34 -44.10
C ASP A 32 30.14 -27.19 -43.17
N ILE A 33 29.99 -25.96 -43.67
CA ILE A 33 29.79 -24.81 -42.79
C ILE A 33 28.28 -24.57 -42.81
N GLU A 34 27.56 -25.32 -41.98
CA GLU A 34 26.29 -24.83 -41.46
C GLU A 34 26.61 -23.58 -40.65
N THR A 35 26.25 -22.43 -41.19
CA THR A 35 26.14 -21.19 -40.42
C THR A 35 25.03 -21.40 -39.41
N ASP A 36 25.41 -21.74 -38.18
CA ASP A 36 24.52 -21.78 -37.04
C ASP A 36 24.10 -20.34 -36.70
N PHE A 37 23.07 -19.85 -37.38
CA PHE A 37 22.32 -18.71 -36.91
C PHE A 37 21.57 -19.18 -35.66
N PRO A 38 21.66 -18.46 -34.53
CA PRO A 38 20.88 -18.83 -33.35
C PRO A 38 19.42 -18.88 -33.76
N GLN A 39 18.83 -20.07 -33.71
CA GLN A 39 17.40 -20.24 -33.88
C GLN A 39 16.72 -19.41 -32.80
N ILE A 40 16.01 -18.37 -33.23
CA ILE A 40 15.12 -17.61 -32.35
C ILE A 40 14.05 -18.62 -31.92
N GLU A 41 14.12 -19.08 -30.68
CA GLU A 41 13.04 -19.87 -30.09
C GLU A 41 11.71 -19.10 -30.28
N PRO A 42 10.66 -19.72 -30.83
CA PRO A 42 9.37 -19.05 -30.93
C PRO A 42 8.91 -18.63 -29.54
N LEU A 43 8.47 -17.37 -29.41
CA LEU A 43 7.87 -16.87 -28.18
C LEU A 43 6.80 -17.86 -27.72
N PRO A 44 6.82 -18.29 -26.44
CA PRO A 44 5.87 -19.29 -25.96
C PRO A 44 4.43 -18.78 -26.13
N GLU A 45 3.55 -19.60 -26.68
CA GLU A 45 2.14 -19.25 -26.83
C GLU A 45 1.47 -19.10 -25.44
N PRO A 46 0.47 -18.19 -25.32
CA PRO A 46 -0.27 -18.07 -24.08
C PRO A 46 -1.01 -19.38 -23.77
N ILE A 47 -0.91 -19.85 -22.53
CA ILE A 47 -1.51 -21.11 -22.08
C ILE A 47 -3.05 -21.13 -22.08
N LEU A 48 -3.68 -19.96 -22.17
CA LEU A 48 -5.14 -19.75 -22.17
C LEU A 48 -5.47 -18.38 -22.79
N LYS A 49 -6.75 -18.04 -22.96
CA LYS A 49 -7.17 -16.65 -23.24
C LYS A 49 -7.75 -16.02 -21.98
N ILE A 50 -7.54 -14.71 -21.81
CA ILE A 50 -8.15 -13.97 -20.69
C ILE A 50 -9.67 -14.17 -20.69
N THR A 51 -10.31 -14.21 -21.86
CA THR A 51 -11.76 -14.43 -22.01
C THR A 51 -12.26 -15.79 -21.53
N ASP A 52 -11.37 -16.76 -21.30
CA ASP A 52 -11.73 -18.09 -20.83
C ASP A 52 -11.88 -18.14 -19.30
N ILE A 53 -11.48 -17.06 -18.59
CA ILE A 53 -11.62 -16.91 -17.15
C ILE A 53 -13.09 -16.60 -16.81
N SER A 54 -13.74 -17.46 -16.04
CA SER A 54 -15.16 -17.32 -15.72
C SER A 54 -15.46 -16.95 -14.27
N ASP A 55 -14.55 -17.29 -13.34
CA ASP A 55 -14.74 -17.04 -11.91
C ASP A 55 -13.40 -16.82 -11.18
N GLY A 56 -13.47 -16.18 -10.02
CA GLY A 56 -12.34 -16.02 -9.12
C GLY A 56 -12.75 -16.02 -7.65
N TYR A 57 -12.13 -16.88 -6.86
CA TYR A 57 -12.39 -17.03 -5.43
C TYR A 57 -11.08 -17.15 -4.67
N TYR A 58 -10.90 -16.37 -3.60
CA TYR A 58 -9.71 -16.39 -2.75
C TYR A 58 -8.36 -16.32 -3.52
N GLY A 59 -8.29 -15.52 -4.58
CA GLY A 59 -7.06 -15.38 -5.40
C GLY A 59 -6.79 -16.53 -6.38
N LEU A 60 -7.72 -17.48 -6.53
CA LEU A 60 -7.70 -18.51 -7.57
C LEU A 60 -8.53 -18.07 -8.78
N LEU A 61 -8.18 -18.58 -9.96
CA LEU A 61 -8.90 -18.35 -11.22
C LEU A 61 -9.45 -19.68 -11.73
N TYR A 62 -10.61 -19.66 -12.38
CA TYR A 62 -11.25 -20.85 -12.94
C TYR A 62 -11.70 -20.64 -14.38
N ASP A 63 -11.70 -21.73 -15.17
CA ASP A 63 -12.36 -21.78 -16.47
C ASP A 63 -13.87 -22.06 -16.34
N ALA A 64 -14.60 -21.94 -17.44
CA ALA A 64 -16.05 -22.19 -17.49
C ALA A 64 -16.45 -23.63 -17.11
N GLY A 65 -15.51 -24.58 -17.12
CA GLY A 65 -15.70 -25.96 -16.67
C GLY A 65 -15.41 -26.18 -15.18
N GLY A 66 -14.97 -25.14 -14.46
CA GLY A 66 -14.59 -25.19 -13.05
C GLY A 66 -13.18 -25.70 -12.80
N ASN A 67 -12.32 -25.80 -13.81
CA ASN A 67 -10.92 -26.18 -13.62
C ASN A 67 -10.11 -24.96 -13.18
N GLU A 68 -9.24 -25.15 -12.18
CA GLU A 68 -8.34 -24.08 -11.71
C GLU A 68 -7.32 -23.72 -12.79
N LEU A 69 -7.22 -22.42 -13.07
CA LEU A 69 -6.27 -21.82 -14.00
C LEU A 69 -5.06 -21.28 -13.24
N LYS A 70 -3.86 -21.74 -13.61
CA LYS A 70 -2.61 -21.28 -13.01
C LYS A 70 -1.86 -20.35 -13.93
N ILE A 71 -1.91 -19.05 -13.62
CA ILE A 71 -1.16 -18.02 -14.33
C ILE A 71 0.07 -17.64 -13.51
N ASN A 72 1.25 -17.76 -14.11
CA ASN A 72 2.53 -17.35 -13.56
C ASN A 72 3.02 -16.05 -14.23
N LYS A 73 4.06 -15.43 -13.67
CA LYS A 73 4.57 -14.12 -14.11
C LYS A 73 4.91 -14.05 -15.60
N ASN A 74 5.54 -15.10 -16.14
CA ASN A 74 5.97 -15.15 -17.54
C ASN A 74 4.82 -15.28 -18.54
N GLN A 75 3.60 -15.64 -18.09
CA GLN A 75 2.42 -15.70 -18.96
C GLN A 75 1.65 -14.39 -19.01
N VAL A 76 1.82 -13.49 -18.03
CA VAL A 76 0.97 -12.29 -17.90
C VAL A 76 1.06 -11.38 -19.12
N LEU A 77 2.26 -11.00 -19.55
CA LEU A 77 2.43 -10.12 -20.72
C LEU A 77 1.91 -10.80 -22.01
N LEU A 78 2.14 -12.11 -22.18
CA LEU A 78 1.64 -12.86 -23.34
C LEU A 78 0.11 -12.87 -23.40
N LEU A 79 -0.54 -13.03 -22.24
CA LEU A 79 -1.99 -13.00 -22.12
C LEU A 79 -2.57 -11.60 -22.38
N GLN A 80 -1.90 -10.56 -21.88
CA GLN A 80 -2.28 -9.18 -22.15
C GLN A 80 -2.13 -8.83 -23.63
N ASP A 81 -1.02 -9.21 -24.27
CA ASP A 81 -0.78 -9.03 -25.71
C ASP A 81 -1.83 -9.78 -26.55
N GLY A 82 -2.19 -11.00 -26.13
CA GLY A 82 -3.27 -11.78 -26.73
C GLY A 82 -4.62 -11.05 -26.72
N LEU A 83 -4.97 -10.45 -25.57
CA LEU A 83 -6.21 -9.67 -25.44
C LEU A 83 -6.15 -8.34 -26.21
N ILE A 84 -5.01 -7.65 -26.25
CA ILE A 84 -4.80 -6.46 -27.10
C ILE A 84 -5.10 -6.81 -28.57
N ASN A 85 -4.57 -7.95 -29.05
CA ASN A 85 -4.81 -8.41 -30.42
C ASN A 85 -6.30 -8.72 -30.69
N GLU A 86 -6.99 -9.35 -29.75
CA GLU A 86 -8.43 -9.61 -29.87
C GLU A 86 -9.24 -8.30 -29.90
N LEU A 87 -8.92 -7.34 -29.02
CA LEU A 87 -9.60 -6.04 -28.94
C LEU A 87 -9.35 -5.17 -30.17
N ASN A 88 -8.17 -5.23 -30.79
CA ASN A 88 -7.86 -4.47 -32.01
C ASN A 88 -8.85 -4.73 -33.15
N SER A 89 -9.37 -5.95 -33.26
CA SER A 89 -10.39 -6.30 -34.28
C SER A 89 -11.75 -5.64 -34.03
N ASN A 90 -12.00 -5.18 -32.79
CA ASN A 90 -13.27 -4.60 -32.34
C ASN A 90 -13.25 -3.06 -32.24
N LEU A 91 -12.07 -2.45 -32.35
CA LEU A 91 -11.87 -1.00 -32.36
C LEU A 91 -12.02 -0.42 -33.79
N ASN A 92 -12.26 0.88 -33.90
CA ASN A 92 -12.16 1.58 -35.18
C ASN A 92 -10.70 1.95 -35.51
N GLU A 93 -10.44 2.48 -36.71
CA GLU A 93 -9.07 2.82 -37.15
C GLU A 93 -8.41 3.90 -36.28
N GLU A 94 -9.16 4.93 -35.90
CA GLU A 94 -8.68 6.03 -35.06
C GLU A 94 -8.29 5.54 -33.67
N GLN A 95 -9.16 4.75 -33.04
CA GLN A 95 -8.90 4.13 -31.74
C GLN A 95 -7.67 3.22 -31.78
N ARG A 96 -7.54 2.36 -32.81
CA ARG A 96 -6.35 1.52 -32.99
C ARG A 96 -5.08 2.35 -33.12
N ALA A 97 -5.12 3.41 -33.91
CA ALA A 97 -3.97 4.29 -34.11
C ALA A 97 -3.57 4.96 -32.78
N MET A 98 -4.55 5.47 -32.03
CA MET A 98 -4.35 6.09 -30.72
C MET A 98 -3.69 5.11 -29.73
N PHE A 99 -4.22 3.90 -29.57
CA PHE A 99 -3.65 2.92 -28.64
C PHE A 99 -2.27 2.42 -29.07
N LYS A 100 -2.03 2.29 -30.38
CA LYS A 100 -0.70 1.96 -30.90
C LYS A 100 0.32 3.06 -30.61
N GLU A 101 -0.06 4.33 -30.79
CA GLU A 101 0.79 5.47 -30.46
C GLU A 101 1.11 5.50 -28.96
N LEU A 102 0.09 5.32 -28.11
CA LEU A 102 0.26 5.25 -26.65
C LEU A 102 1.25 4.15 -26.24
N HIS A 103 1.12 2.96 -26.82
CA HIS A 103 2.04 1.86 -26.55
C HIS A 103 3.47 2.17 -27.00
N SER A 104 3.66 2.77 -28.18
CA SER A 104 4.98 3.22 -28.66
C SER A 104 5.59 4.25 -27.72
N ASN A 105 4.83 5.27 -27.34
CA ASN A 105 5.30 6.31 -26.43
C ASN A 105 5.77 5.73 -25.09
N PHE A 106 5.07 4.73 -24.56
CA PHE A 106 5.48 4.05 -23.33
C PHE A 106 6.81 3.31 -23.49
N THR A 107 7.02 2.60 -24.61
CA THR A 107 8.25 1.86 -24.88
C THR A 107 9.45 2.75 -25.24
N ASP A 108 9.19 3.91 -25.83
CA ASP A 108 10.22 4.81 -26.37
C ASP A 108 10.85 5.72 -25.29
N ILE A 109 10.18 5.93 -24.15
CA ILE A 109 10.68 6.80 -23.06
C ILE A 109 11.88 6.18 -22.36
N LYS A 110 11.80 4.91 -21.99
CA LYS A 110 12.85 4.15 -21.33
C LYS A 110 12.58 2.65 -21.48
N GLN A 111 13.54 1.81 -21.09
CA GLN A 111 13.32 0.38 -20.92
C GLN A 111 12.47 0.13 -19.66
N PRO A 112 11.18 -0.24 -19.76
CA PRO A 112 10.33 -0.41 -18.60
C PRO A 112 10.55 -1.79 -17.97
N THR A 113 10.48 -1.84 -16.64
CA THR A 113 10.48 -3.09 -15.87
C THR A 113 9.22 -3.90 -16.14
N ASP A 114 9.22 -5.19 -15.79
CA ASP A 114 8.03 -6.04 -16.00
C ASP A 114 6.81 -5.54 -15.20
N ILE A 115 7.01 -5.02 -13.99
CA ILE A 115 5.93 -4.42 -13.19
C ILE A 115 5.34 -3.21 -13.94
N GLU A 116 6.20 -2.34 -14.46
CA GLU A 116 5.78 -1.16 -15.23
C GLU A 116 5.02 -1.54 -16.50
N LYS A 117 5.48 -2.55 -17.24
CA LYS A 117 4.81 -3.08 -18.44
C LYS A 117 3.42 -3.62 -18.09
N VAL A 118 3.34 -4.49 -17.09
CA VAL A 118 2.07 -5.10 -16.67
C VAL A 118 1.09 -4.04 -16.20
N LEU A 119 1.56 -3.07 -15.40
CA LEU A 119 0.73 -1.96 -14.91
C LEU A 119 0.19 -1.13 -16.07
N PHE A 120 1.06 -0.69 -16.98
CA PHE A 120 0.64 0.09 -18.14
C PHE A 120 -0.32 -0.67 -19.05
N GLN A 121 -0.04 -1.95 -19.33
CA GLN A 121 -0.92 -2.77 -20.17
C GLN A 121 -2.29 -3.00 -19.52
N ASN A 122 -2.38 -3.09 -18.19
CA ASN A 122 -3.68 -3.14 -17.51
C ASN A 122 -4.50 -1.86 -17.75
N VAL A 123 -3.86 -0.69 -17.72
CA VAL A 123 -4.53 0.59 -18.03
C VAL A 123 -4.95 0.64 -19.50
N LEU A 124 -4.06 0.22 -20.39
CA LEU A 124 -4.32 0.20 -21.82
C LEU A 124 -5.51 -0.70 -22.17
N LEU A 125 -5.55 -1.91 -21.61
CA LEU A 125 -6.62 -2.88 -21.81
C LEU A 125 -7.96 -2.39 -21.26
N ASP A 126 -7.98 -1.79 -20.07
CA ASP A 126 -9.20 -1.19 -19.49
C ASP A 126 -9.76 -0.11 -20.43
N ALA A 127 -8.90 0.80 -20.89
CA ALA A 127 -9.27 1.86 -21.83
C ALA A 127 -9.74 1.32 -23.20
N MET A 128 -9.08 0.28 -23.72
CA MET A 128 -9.50 -0.40 -24.96
C MET A 128 -10.88 -1.03 -24.80
N ILE A 129 -11.16 -1.71 -23.68
CA ILE A 129 -12.47 -2.30 -23.40
C ILE A 129 -13.53 -1.20 -23.21
N SER A 130 -13.22 -0.09 -22.54
CA SER A 130 -14.17 1.04 -22.45
C SER A 130 -14.49 1.68 -23.81
N SER A 131 -13.61 1.50 -24.81
CA SER A 131 -13.72 2.12 -26.13
C SER A 131 -14.47 1.28 -27.18
N ILE A 132 -14.72 -0.01 -26.91
CA ILE A 132 -15.50 -0.88 -27.82
C ILE A 132 -17.01 -0.78 -27.55
N LYS A 133 -17.81 -1.42 -28.41
CA LYS A 133 -19.28 -1.41 -28.29
C LYS A 133 -19.75 -2.00 -26.95
N PRO A 134 -20.80 -1.43 -26.30
CA PRO A 134 -21.29 -1.89 -25.00
C PRO A 134 -21.54 -3.41 -24.90
N GLN A 135 -22.12 -4.03 -25.94
CA GLN A 135 -22.41 -5.48 -25.91
C GLN A 135 -21.14 -6.35 -25.81
N LEU A 136 -20.01 -5.83 -26.28
CA LEU A 136 -18.72 -6.51 -26.18
C LEU A 136 -18.04 -6.20 -24.85
N GLN A 137 -18.32 -5.06 -24.22
CA GLN A 137 -17.76 -4.75 -22.90
C GLN A 137 -18.19 -5.81 -21.89
N ASP A 138 -19.45 -6.23 -21.90
CA ASP A 138 -19.97 -7.31 -21.04
C ASP A 138 -19.25 -8.65 -21.24
N LYS A 139 -18.70 -8.89 -22.44
CA LYS A 139 -17.88 -10.08 -22.74
C LYS A 139 -16.47 -9.97 -22.14
N TYR A 140 -15.82 -8.82 -22.29
CA TYR A 140 -14.39 -8.69 -21.97
C TYR A 140 -14.11 -8.18 -20.54
N PHE A 141 -14.98 -7.33 -19.99
CA PHE A 141 -14.73 -6.65 -18.74
C PHE A 141 -14.69 -7.61 -17.53
N PRO A 142 -15.63 -8.56 -17.37
CA PRO A 142 -15.58 -9.52 -16.26
C PRO A 142 -14.29 -10.38 -16.21
N PRO A 143 -13.90 -11.11 -17.28
CA PRO A 143 -12.66 -11.89 -17.27
C PRO A 143 -11.42 -11.02 -17.08
N PHE A 144 -11.38 -9.85 -17.73
CA PHE A 144 -10.24 -8.94 -17.60
C PHE A 144 -10.10 -8.39 -16.18
N ARG A 145 -11.21 -8.09 -15.49
CA ARG A 145 -11.18 -7.66 -14.09
C ARG A 145 -10.55 -8.72 -13.18
N LEU A 146 -10.92 -10.00 -13.35
CA LEU A 146 -10.36 -11.12 -12.60
C LEU A 146 -8.87 -11.32 -12.91
N PHE A 147 -8.51 -11.26 -14.19
CA PHE A 147 -7.12 -11.32 -14.62
C PHE A 147 -6.28 -10.18 -14.02
N ARG A 148 -6.75 -8.93 -14.10
CA ARG A 148 -6.07 -7.75 -13.52
C ARG A 148 -5.85 -7.93 -12.03
N HIS A 149 -6.85 -8.42 -11.30
CA HIS A 149 -6.70 -8.73 -9.88
C HIS A 149 -5.54 -9.70 -9.62
N HIS A 150 -5.46 -10.79 -10.40
CA HIS A 150 -4.36 -11.76 -10.32
C HIS A 150 -3.00 -11.12 -10.65
N THR A 151 -2.95 -10.21 -11.63
CA THR A 151 -1.70 -9.51 -11.96
C THR A 151 -1.16 -8.67 -10.81
N HIS A 152 -2.01 -8.00 -10.01
CA HIS A 152 -1.53 -7.23 -8.85
C HIS A 152 -0.98 -8.12 -7.73
N SER A 153 -1.47 -9.36 -7.63
CA SER A 153 -0.91 -10.35 -6.70
C SER A 153 0.46 -10.84 -7.16
N LEU A 154 0.65 -11.06 -8.47
CA LEU A 154 1.92 -11.47 -9.03
C LEU A 154 2.95 -10.32 -9.07
N PHE A 155 2.51 -9.10 -9.37
CA PHE A 155 3.34 -7.91 -9.53
C PHE A 155 2.96 -6.87 -8.47
N PRO A 156 3.33 -7.10 -7.19
CA PRO A 156 2.94 -6.23 -6.09
C PRO A 156 3.55 -4.82 -6.25
N ILE A 157 2.70 -3.81 -6.03
CA ILE A 157 3.07 -2.40 -6.08
C ILE A 157 3.23 -1.91 -4.64
N SER A 158 4.47 -1.67 -4.20
CA SER A 158 4.76 -1.23 -2.84
C SER A 158 4.31 0.20 -2.59
N ARG A 159 4.64 1.13 -3.50
CA ARG A 159 4.20 2.53 -3.44
C ARG A 159 3.94 3.04 -4.85
N LEU A 160 2.80 3.70 -5.04
CA LEU A 160 2.42 4.22 -6.36
C LEU A 160 3.37 5.33 -6.85
N THR A 161 3.95 6.08 -5.91
CA THR A 161 4.94 7.15 -6.20
C THR A 161 6.22 6.63 -6.83
N ASP A 162 6.55 5.35 -6.67
CA ASP A 162 7.72 4.75 -7.32
C ASP A 162 7.52 4.65 -8.85
N TYR A 163 6.29 4.85 -9.33
CA TYR A 163 5.88 4.79 -10.74
C TYR A 163 5.42 6.16 -11.27
N GLN A 164 5.88 7.27 -10.69
CA GLN A 164 5.41 8.62 -11.00
C GLN A 164 5.43 8.94 -12.50
N TRP A 165 6.45 8.51 -13.23
CA TRP A 165 6.54 8.74 -14.67
C TRP A 165 5.40 8.08 -15.48
N ILE A 166 4.89 6.93 -15.02
CA ILE A 166 3.69 6.29 -15.60
C ILE A 166 2.48 7.16 -15.30
N LEU A 167 2.33 7.63 -14.06
CA LEU A 167 1.22 8.49 -13.68
C LEU A 167 1.20 9.77 -14.50
N ASP A 168 2.37 10.38 -14.72
CA ASP A 168 2.52 11.58 -15.55
C ASP A 168 2.14 11.29 -17.00
N LEU A 169 2.62 10.19 -17.57
CA LEU A 169 2.27 9.75 -18.93
C LEU A 169 0.76 9.51 -19.06
N LEU A 170 0.16 8.77 -18.13
CA LEU A 170 -1.27 8.47 -18.13
C LEU A 170 -2.11 9.73 -17.94
N SER A 171 -1.67 10.66 -17.08
CA SER A 171 -2.33 11.95 -16.90
C SER A 171 -2.27 12.81 -18.16
N GLN A 172 -1.11 12.90 -18.82
CA GLN A 172 -0.96 13.63 -20.09
C GLN A 172 -1.84 13.06 -21.21
N ARG A 173 -2.21 11.79 -21.11
CA ARG A 173 -3.02 11.07 -22.10
C ARG A 173 -4.47 10.86 -21.66
N SER A 174 -4.90 11.47 -20.55
CA SER A 174 -6.25 11.34 -20.00
C SER A 174 -6.67 9.90 -19.70
N LEU A 175 -5.72 9.05 -19.34
CA LEU A 175 -5.92 7.62 -19.03
C LEU A 175 -5.82 7.29 -17.55
N LEU A 176 -5.60 8.29 -16.68
CA LEU A 176 -5.43 8.05 -15.25
C LEU A 176 -6.67 7.39 -14.61
N SER A 177 -7.87 7.66 -15.13
CA SER A 177 -9.12 7.01 -14.68
C SER A 177 -9.18 5.51 -14.96
N HIS A 178 -8.33 5.01 -15.88
CA HIS A 178 -8.22 3.58 -16.21
C HIS A 178 -7.14 2.87 -15.37
N LEU A 179 -6.42 3.60 -14.51
CA LEU A 179 -5.51 3.04 -13.52
C LEU A 179 -6.30 2.50 -12.31
N ILE A 180 -6.86 1.30 -12.49
CA ILE A 180 -7.58 0.61 -11.42
C ILE A 180 -6.61 -0.29 -10.66
N LEU A 181 -6.24 0.12 -9.46
CA LEU A 181 -5.46 -0.68 -8.54
C LEU A 181 -6.39 -1.48 -7.64
N ILE A 182 -6.40 -2.80 -7.84
CA ILE A 182 -7.12 -3.71 -6.96
C ILE A 182 -6.09 -4.22 -5.95
N PRO A 183 -6.13 -3.78 -4.68
CA PRO A 183 -5.27 -4.38 -3.66
C PRO A 183 -5.53 -5.90 -3.64
N PRO A 184 -4.52 -6.75 -3.42
CA PRO A 184 -4.73 -8.18 -3.31
C PRO A 184 -5.89 -8.46 -2.35
N GLN A 185 -6.83 -9.30 -2.77
CA GLN A 185 -7.90 -9.74 -1.89
C GLN A 185 -7.21 -10.55 -0.82
N GLU A 186 -7.27 -10.05 0.39
CA GLU A 186 -6.92 -10.86 1.53
C GLU A 186 -7.93 -11.99 1.62
N THR A 187 -7.42 -13.22 1.58
CA THR A 187 -8.21 -14.43 1.77
C THR A 187 -8.72 -14.57 3.21
N ASP A 188 -8.12 -13.83 4.15
CA ASP A 188 -8.65 -13.65 5.49
C ASP A 188 -9.73 -12.58 5.49
N ASN A 189 -10.96 -12.97 5.86
CA ASN A 189 -11.95 -12.01 6.28
C ASN A 189 -11.45 -11.40 7.60
N TYR A 190 -10.68 -10.31 7.50
CA TYR A 190 -10.06 -9.65 8.66
C TYR A 190 -11.04 -9.40 9.81
N ILE A 191 -12.31 -9.11 9.51
CA ILE A 191 -13.36 -8.95 10.52
C ILE A 191 -13.59 -10.25 11.29
N ASP A 192 -13.58 -11.40 10.62
CA ASP A 192 -13.68 -12.70 11.28
C ASP A 192 -12.43 -12.99 12.10
N THR A 193 -11.22 -12.72 11.59
CA THR A 193 -9.98 -12.85 12.36
C THR A 193 -9.99 -11.98 13.63
N CYS A 194 -10.47 -10.74 13.52
CA CYS A 194 -10.65 -9.85 14.66
C CYS A 194 -11.64 -10.44 15.67
N ARG A 195 -12.77 -10.96 15.18
CA ARG A 195 -13.81 -11.57 16.03
C ARG A 195 -13.30 -12.82 16.74
N GLU A 196 -12.56 -13.68 16.05
CA GLU A 196 -11.93 -14.89 16.61
C GLU A 196 -10.88 -14.58 17.69
N ASN A 197 -10.36 -13.35 17.70
CA ASN A 197 -9.40 -12.87 18.70
C ASN A 197 -10.05 -11.97 19.77
N ASP A 198 -11.37 -12.03 19.90
CA ASP A 198 -12.17 -11.26 20.86
C ASP A 198 -11.97 -9.74 20.74
N VAL A 199 -11.69 -9.24 19.53
CA VAL A 199 -11.66 -7.81 19.25
C VAL A 199 -13.09 -7.35 18.92
N PRO A 200 -13.60 -6.28 19.56
CA PRO A 200 -14.88 -5.68 19.16
C PRO A 200 -14.87 -5.32 17.68
N ILE A 201 -15.91 -5.70 16.95
CA ILE A 201 -16.09 -5.29 15.56
C ILE A 201 -16.85 -3.96 15.55
N PRO A 202 -16.30 -2.91 14.94
CA PRO A 202 -16.99 -1.63 14.90
C PRO A 202 -18.25 -1.75 14.03
N PRO A 203 -19.33 -1.02 14.36
CA PRO A 203 -20.47 -0.90 13.48
C PRO A 203 -20.09 -0.08 12.24
N ASP A 204 -20.89 -0.21 11.18
CA ASP A 204 -20.77 0.60 9.96
C ASP A 204 -20.71 2.10 10.29
N TRP A 205 -19.93 2.84 9.50
CA TRP A 205 -19.79 4.27 9.72
C TRP A 205 -21.10 4.99 9.37
N GLY A 206 -21.50 5.92 10.23
CA GLY A 206 -22.84 6.54 10.20
C GLY A 206 -23.90 5.80 11.02
N SER A 207 -23.57 4.64 11.61
CA SER A 207 -24.44 3.98 12.57
C SER A 207 -24.62 4.82 13.84
N THR A 208 -25.83 4.82 14.39
CA THR A 208 -26.17 5.47 15.67
C THR A 208 -25.55 4.79 16.89
N LEU A 209 -24.90 3.64 16.70
CA LEU A 209 -24.16 2.96 17.76
C LEU A 209 -22.85 3.69 18.09
N TRP A 210 -22.30 4.46 17.16
CA TRP A 210 -21.16 5.34 17.43
C TRP A 210 -21.60 6.49 18.33
N GLN A 211 -20.87 6.68 19.43
CA GLN A 211 -21.12 7.76 20.38
C GLN A 211 -20.11 8.88 20.17
N TYR A 212 -20.62 10.09 19.90
CA TYR A 212 -19.78 11.27 19.76
C TYR A 212 -19.24 11.70 21.12
N ARG A 213 -17.92 11.92 21.20
CA ARG A 213 -17.21 12.30 22.43
C ARG A 213 -16.72 13.75 22.41
N GLY A 214 -16.87 14.45 21.28
CA GLY A 214 -16.43 15.83 21.11
C GLY A 214 -15.34 15.97 20.06
N VAL A 215 -14.90 17.21 19.85
CA VAL A 215 -13.73 17.54 19.01
C VAL A 215 -12.49 17.45 19.90
N ALA A 216 -11.40 16.86 19.42
CA ALA A 216 -10.13 16.89 20.15
C ALA A 216 -9.70 18.35 20.38
N ASN A 217 -9.68 18.78 21.65
CA ASN A 217 -9.32 20.16 22.04
C ASN A 217 -7.85 20.47 21.73
N ILE A 218 -7.02 19.43 21.65
CA ILE A 218 -5.65 19.46 21.20
C ILE A 218 -5.60 18.53 20.00
N ASP A 219 -5.43 19.08 18.80
CA ASP A 219 -5.24 18.28 17.59
C ASP A 219 -3.76 17.91 17.46
N PHE A 220 -3.41 16.77 18.06
CA PHE A 220 -2.05 16.20 17.99
C PHE A 220 -1.71 15.62 16.61
N LEU A 221 -2.64 15.69 15.65
CA LEU A 221 -2.50 15.21 14.27
C LEU A 221 -2.51 16.35 13.24
N GLU A 222 -2.53 17.61 13.70
CA GLU A 222 -2.44 18.83 12.87
C GLU A 222 -3.55 18.94 11.79
N ASN A 223 -4.78 18.52 12.11
CA ASN A 223 -5.93 18.70 11.21
C ASN A 223 -6.76 19.94 11.60
N ASP A 224 -7.63 20.42 10.70
CA ASP A 224 -8.51 21.56 10.99
C ASP A 224 -9.51 21.24 12.10
N LYS A 225 -9.98 19.99 12.12
CA LYS A 225 -10.88 19.46 13.15
C LYS A 225 -10.75 17.94 13.19
N THR A 226 -10.39 17.41 14.35
CA THR A 226 -10.46 15.96 14.64
C THR A 226 -11.60 15.68 15.61
N GLU A 227 -12.57 14.88 15.18
CA GLU A 227 -13.65 14.40 16.04
C GLU A 227 -13.25 13.11 16.75
N VAL A 228 -13.80 12.88 17.94
CA VAL A 228 -13.63 11.63 18.67
C VAL A 228 -14.97 10.92 18.75
N TRP A 229 -14.98 9.68 18.26
CA TRP A 229 -16.13 8.80 18.33
C TRP A 229 -15.72 7.48 18.98
N ALA A 230 -16.59 6.94 19.82
CA ALA A 230 -16.33 5.70 20.54
C ALA A 230 -17.48 4.71 20.34
N TYR A 231 -17.14 3.43 20.37
CA TYR A 231 -18.10 2.32 20.36
C TYR A 231 -17.64 1.26 21.36
N GLU A 232 -18.59 0.75 22.14
CA GLU A 232 -18.39 -0.40 23.01
C GLU A 232 -19.31 -1.54 22.56
N SER A 233 -18.75 -2.74 22.48
CA SER A 233 -19.55 -3.92 22.18
C SER A 233 -20.28 -4.38 23.43
N SER A 234 -21.56 -4.73 23.28
CA SER A 234 -22.36 -5.30 24.38
C SER A 234 -22.00 -6.75 24.70
N THR A 235 -21.21 -7.42 23.84
CA THR A 235 -20.89 -8.85 23.97
C THR A 235 -19.40 -9.15 24.06
N VAL A 236 -18.54 -8.21 23.64
CA VAL A 236 -17.08 -8.37 23.66
C VAL A 236 -16.47 -7.27 24.52
N GLN A 237 -15.69 -7.64 25.53
CA GLN A 237 -15.01 -6.67 26.38
C GLN A 237 -13.88 -5.97 25.63
N GLY A 238 -13.96 -4.65 25.54
CA GLY A 238 -13.05 -3.82 24.78
C GLY A 238 -13.80 -2.65 24.17
N SER A 239 -13.12 -1.83 23.38
CA SER A 239 -13.76 -0.69 22.73
C SER A 239 -13.13 -0.38 21.38
N CYS A 240 -13.84 0.42 20.61
CA CYS A 240 -13.37 1.01 19.36
C CYS A 240 -13.34 2.52 19.49
N ILE A 241 -12.34 3.16 18.89
CA ILE A 241 -12.24 4.60 18.71
C ILE A 241 -12.12 4.89 17.22
N ALA A 242 -12.90 5.86 16.74
CA ALA A 242 -12.81 6.41 15.39
C ALA A 242 -12.47 7.89 15.47
N LEU A 243 -11.55 8.33 14.60
CA LEU A 243 -11.08 9.72 14.51
C LEU A 243 -11.31 10.29 13.11
N PRO A 244 -12.54 10.77 12.80
CA PRO A 244 -12.79 11.57 11.60
C PRO A 244 -12.00 12.88 11.66
N ARG A 245 -11.13 13.08 10.69
CA ARG A 245 -10.31 14.27 10.52
C ARG A 245 -10.82 15.04 9.31
N TRP A 246 -11.17 16.28 9.54
CA TRP A 246 -11.79 17.15 8.56
C TRP A 246 -10.74 18.00 7.86
N ASP A 247 -10.91 18.15 6.55
CA ASP A 247 -10.30 19.18 5.72
C ASP A 247 -11.33 20.30 5.53
N ILE A 248 -11.03 21.48 6.05
CA ILE A 248 -11.92 22.64 6.07
C ILE A 248 -11.23 23.79 5.37
N ARG A 249 -11.50 23.93 4.06
CA ARG A 249 -11.02 25.04 3.22
C ARG A 249 -12.22 25.76 2.60
N PRO A 250 -12.81 26.73 3.32
CA PRO A 250 -14.05 27.40 2.91
C PRO A 250 -13.93 28.09 1.55
N GLU A 251 -12.76 28.66 1.26
CA GLU A 251 -12.46 29.35 -0.01
C GLU A 251 -12.53 28.41 -1.22
N GLU A 252 -12.29 27.11 -1.01
CA GLU A 252 -12.34 26.06 -2.02
C GLU A 252 -13.67 25.27 -1.98
N GLY A 253 -14.58 25.62 -1.06
CA GLY A 253 -15.83 24.89 -0.83
C GLY A 253 -15.63 23.51 -0.20
N ILE A 254 -14.50 23.27 0.45
CA ILE A 254 -14.14 21.97 1.04
C ILE A 254 -14.49 21.98 2.53
N ASN A 255 -15.29 20.99 2.94
CA ASN A 255 -15.66 20.73 4.32
C ASN A 255 -16.05 19.25 4.44
N GLU A 256 -15.04 18.39 4.45
CA GLU A 256 -15.23 16.94 4.37
C GLU A 256 -14.28 16.20 5.30
N ILE A 257 -14.68 15.01 5.74
CA ILE A 257 -13.80 14.05 6.37
C ILE A 257 -12.79 13.59 5.31
N SER A 258 -11.54 13.99 5.49
CA SER A 258 -10.43 13.66 4.59
C SER A 258 -9.71 12.40 5.02
N LEU A 259 -9.69 12.08 6.31
CA LEU A 259 -9.10 10.85 6.88
C LEU A 259 -9.98 10.32 8.02
N LEU A 260 -10.10 9.00 8.17
CA LEU A 260 -10.89 8.40 9.24
C LEU A 260 -10.27 7.06 9.66
N GLY A 261 -9.42 7.13 10.69
CA GLY A 261 -8.84 5.94 11.30
C GLY A 261 -9.79 5.34 12.34
N ILE A 262 -9.97 4.03 12.31
CA ILE A 262 -10.73 3.27 13.31
C ILE A 262 -9.81 2.21 13.91
N ILE A 263 -9.76 2.16 15.23
CA ILE A 263 -9.01 1.15 15.97
C ILE A 263 -9.93 0.51 16.99
N CYS A 264 -9.89 -0.81 17.08
CA CYS A 264 -10.59 -1.55 18.12
C CYS A 264 -9.59 -2.41 18.88
N GLN A 265 -9.74 -2.50 20.21
CA GLN A 265 -8.90 -3.33 21.06
C GLN A 265 -9.74 -4.19 21.98
N SER A 266 -9.39 -5.48 22.06
CA SER A 266 -9.88 -6.38 23.09
C SER A 266 -9.28 -6.03 24.45
N LYS A 267 -10.13 -5.90 25.48
CA LYS A 267 -9.67 -5.73 26.85
C LYS A 267 -8.92 -6.98 27.34
N THR A 268 -9.44 -8.16 27.04
CA THR A 268 -8.98 -9.43 27.62
C THR A 268 -7.77 -10.01 26.90
N THR A 269 -7.73 -9.94 25.56
CA THR A 269 -6.64 -10.53 24.77
C THR A 269 -5.56 -9.52 24.42
N GLY A 270 -5.85 -8.22 24.53
CA GLY A 270 -4.99 -7.13 24.05
C GLY A 270 -4.91 -7.05 22.52
N LYS A 271 -5.55 -7.97 21.78
CA LYS A 271 -5.54 -7.94 20.31
C LYS A 271 -6.21 -6.68 19.80
N ALA A 272 -5.64 -6.09 18.75
CA ALA A 272 -6.15 -4.85 18.17
C ALA A 272 -6.27 -4.94 16.64
N CYS A 273 -7.35 -4.38 16.12
CA CYS A 273 -7.65 -4.30 14.70
C CYS A 273 -7.79 -2.86 14.22
N PHE A 274 -7.43 -2.64 12.96
CA PHE A 274 -7.24 -1.31 12.38
C PHE A 274 -8.00 -1.22 11.07
N TRP A 275 -8.59 -0.05 10.81
CA TRP A 275 -9.20 0.32 9.55
C TRP A 275 -8.92 1.79 9.24
N ASP A 276 -8.98 2.13 7.96
CA ASP A 276 -8.95 3.51 7.49
C ASP A 276 -9.94 3.66 6.33
N ASN A 277 -10.43 4.87 6.06
CA ASN A 277 -11.43 5.15 5.02
C ASN A 277 -10.93 5.02 3.57
N LEU A 278 -10.10 4.03 3.26
CA LEU A 278 -9.70 3.67 1.91
C LEU A 278 -10.60 2.55 1.39
N SER A 279 -11.25 2.74 0.25
CA SER A 279 -12.05 1.68 -0.38
C SER A 279 -11.20 0.44 -0.68
N LYS A 280 -11.68 -0.75 -0.35
CA LYS A 280 -11.08 -2.02 -0.79
C LYS A 280 -11.15 -2.17 -2.31
N GLU A 281 -12.21 -1.67 -2.93
CA GLU A 281 -12.44 -1.82 -4.36
C GLU A 281 -11.52 -0.92 -5.18
N THR A 282 -11.42 0.36 -4.82
CA THR A 282 -10.71 1.35 -5.65
C THR A 282 -9.36 1.75 -5.07
N GLY A 283 -9.09 1.43 -3.80
CA GLY A 283 -7.92 1.94 -3.06
C GLY A 283 -7.96 3.44 -2.78
N GLN A 284 -9.01 4.15 -3.20
CA GLN A 284 -9.17 5.59 -3.01
C GLN A 284 -9.81 5.89 -1.66
N ARG A 285 -9.54 7.09 -1.14
CA ARG A 285 -10.10 7.52 0.13
C ARG A 285 -11.57 7.94 -0.04
N ILE A 286 -12.44 7.37 0.77
CA ILE A 286 -13.86 7.67 0.83
C ILE A 286 -14.02 8.92 1.68
N LYS A 287 -14.36 10.03 1.03
CA LYS A 287 -14.55 11.33 1.67
C LYS A 287 -16.02 11.73 1.65
N GLY A 288 -16.41 12.63 2.54
CA GLY A 288 -17.76 13.16 2.61
C GLY A 288 -17.99 14.03 3.83
N GLY A 289 -19.16 14.66 3.91
CA GLY A 289 -19.53 15.51 5.03
C GLY A 289 -20.09 14.73 6.21
N THR A 290 -21.01 15.36 6.95
CA THR A 290 -21.68 14.76 8.12
C THR A 290 -22.56 13.57 7.78
N ASP A 291 -22.92 13.42 6.51
CA ASP A 291 -23.75 12.35 5.94
C ASP A 291 -22.92 11.18 5.38
N LEU A 292 -21.59 11.21 5.53
CA LEU A 292 -20.71 10.13 5.09
C LEU A 292 -21.09 8.82 5.79
N THR A 293 -21.39 7.79 5.00
CA THR A 293 -21.67 6.44 5.48
C THR A 293 -20.96 5.41 4.61
N PHE A 294 -20.50 4.31 5.21
CA PHE A 294 -19.93 3.16 4.51
C PHE A 294 -19.90 1.94 5.42
N LYS A 295 -19.83 0.75 4.82
CA LYS A 295 -19.66 -0.48 5.59
C LYS A 295 -18.20 -0.66 5.99
N ILE A 296 -17.97 -1.17 7.21
CA ILE A 296 -16.60 -1.52 7.65
C ILE A 296 -16.00 -2.61 6.75
N SER A 297 -16.84 -3.48 6.19
CA SER A 297 -16.40 -4.52 5.24
C SER A 297 -15.79 -3.98 3.96
N ASP A 298 -16.12 -2.74 3.58
CA ASP A 298 -15.83 -2.18 2.26
C ASP A 298 -14.55 -1.32 2.26
N ILE A 299 -13.94 -1.11 3.44
CA ILE A 299 -12.73 -0.31 3.62
C ILE A 299 -11.50 -1.15 3.99
N LYS A 300 -10.32 -0.66 3.62
CA LYS A 300 -9.05 -1.30 3.94
C LYS A 300 -8.85 -1.40 5.45
N ASN A 301 -8.03 -2.36 5.82
CA ASN A 301 -7.85 -2.84 7.19
C ASN A 301 -6.36 -3.07 7.48
N GLY A 302 -5.98 -3.42 8.70
CA GLY A 302 -4.56 -3.50 9.12
C GLY A 302 -3.67 -4.47 8.33
N ASN A 303 -4.29 -5.19 7.42
CA ASN A 303 -3.81 -6.32 6.67
C ASN A 303 -3.53 -5.83 5.22
N SER A 304 -4.31 -4.85 4.72
CA SER A 304 -4.24 -4.26 3.37
C SER A 304 -3.92 -2.75 3.31
N LEU A 305 -3.81 -2.08 4.46
CA LEU A 305 -3.40 -0.68 4.57
C LEU A 305 -1.93 -0.52 4.15
N GLY A 306 -1.63 0.55 3.40
CA GLY A 306 -0.26 0.83 2.93
C GLY A 306 0.61 1.52 3.99
N GLU A 307 -0.03 2.19 4.94
CA GLU A 307 0.58 2.72 6.14
C GLU A 307 0.89 1.61 7.15
N ASN A 308 1.76 1.90 8.12
CA ASN A 308 2.00 1.02 9.25
C ASN A 308 1.61 1.74 10.55
N CYS A 309 0.38 1.50 11.00
CA CYS A 309 -0.19 2.11 12.20
C CYS A 309 0.64 1.81 13.47
N THR A 310 1.34 0.68 13.50
CA THR A 310 2.15 0.26 14.65
C THR A 310 3.47 1.03 14.78
N ARG A 311 3.79 1.93 13.83
CA ARG A 311 4.85 2.93 14.00
C ARG A 311 4.48 4.02 15.02
N CYS A 312 3.20 4.27 15.25
CA CYS A 312 2.74 5.31 16.17
C CYS A 312 2.01 4.71 17.38
N HIS A 313 1.18 3.69 17.15
CA HIS A 313 0.47 2.97 18.21
C HIS A 313 1.42 1.91 18.78
N ARG A 314 1.89 2.08 20.03
CA ARG A 314 2.87 1.21 20.71
C ARG A 314 2.63 1.18 22.22
N GLY A 315 3.14 0.15 22.90
CA GLY A 315 3.10 0.04 24.36
C GLY A 315 1.97 -0.87 24.87
N LYS A 316 1.44 -0.60 26.05
CA LYS A 316 0.39 -1.43 26.67
C LYS A 316 -0.97 -1.28 25.97
N ASN A 317 -1.34 -0.06 25.65
CA ASN A 317 -2.62 0.30 25.05
C ASN A 317 -2.42 0.64 23.57
N VAL A 318 -3.31 0.20 22.68
CA VAL A 318 -3.24 0.61 21.27
C VAL A 318 -3.66 2.08 21.11
N PHE A 319 -4.55 2.56 21.98
CA PHE A 319 -5.05 3.92 21.92
C PHE A 319 -4.02 4.90 22.48
N LEU A 320 -3.84 6.01 21.77
CA LEU A 320 -3.02 7.13 22.22
C LEU A 320 -3.94 8.03 23.07
N ILE A 321 -4.10 7.65 24.33
CA ILE A 321 -4.98 8.36 25.25
C ILE A 321 -4.26 9.58 25.81
N HIS A 322 -4.94 10.72 25.75
CA HIS A 322 -4.48 11.98 26.28
C HIS A 322 -5.42 12.38 27.43
N PRO A 323 -4.97 12.29 28.70
CA PRO A 323 -5.79 12.63 29.85
C PRO A 323 -6.40 14.04 29.74
N GLU A 324 -7.59 14.21 30.33
CA GLU A 324 -8.33 15.50 30.36
C GLU A 324 -8.73 16.05 28.97
N THR A 325 -8.56 15.26 27.91
CA THR A 325 -9.06 15.57 26.57
C THR A 325 -10.25 14.69 26.21
N ASN A 326 -10.93 15.00 25.11
CA ASN A 326 -12.04 14.16 24.61
C ASN A 326 -11.59 12.76 24.15
N LEU A 327 -10.28 12.48 24.09
CA LEU A 327 -9.74 11.12 23.91
C LEU A 327 -9.64 10.31 25.20
N ASP A 328 -9.66 10.97 26.36
CA ASP A 328 -9.76 10.27 27.64
C ASP A 328 -11.20 9.81 27.85
N ILE A 329 -11.50 8.66 27.27
CA ILE A 329 -12.81 8.02 27.38
C ILE A 329 -12.80 6.91 28.44
N SER A 330 -11.75 6.88 29.28
CA SER A 330 -11.47 5.76 30.19
C SER A 330 -12.51 5.59 31.30
N ASP A 331 -13.22 6.66 31.68
CA ASP A 331 -14.31 6.62 32.65
C ASP A 331 -15.58 5.94 32.11
N ASP A 332 -15.81 6.02 30.79
CA ASP A 332 -17.05 5.57 30.14
C ASP A 332 -16.87 4.28 29.33
N TYR A 333 -15.63 3.88 29.02
CA TYR A 333 -15.33 2.78 28.09
C TYR A 333 -14.22 1.85 28.60
N ASN A 334 -14.33 0.57 28.24
CA ASN A 334 -13.31 -0.44 28.51
C ASN A 334 -12.08 -0.34 27.58
N ILE A 335 -11.36 0.79 27.66
CA ILE A 335 -10.16 1.05 26.84
C ILE A 335 -8.84 0.66 27.52
N ASN A 336 -8.83 0.27 28.79
CA ASN A 336 -7.62 -0.18 29.48
C ASN A 336 -7.49 -1.71 29.41
N PRO A 337 -6.57 -2.25 28.57
CA PRO A 337 -6.46 -3.68 28.36
C PRO A 337 -5.72 -4.38 29.51
N ASP A 338 -6.11 -5.62 29.77
CA ASP A 338 -5.48 -6.48 30.77
C ASP A 338 -4.14 -7.04 30.25
N VAL A 339 -4.02 -7.14 28.93
CA VAL A 339 -2.85 -7.63 28.21
C VAL A 339 -2.29 -6.54 27.30
N ARG A 340 -0.96 -6.45 27.24
CA ARG A 340 -0.24 -5.57 26.32
C ARG A 340 -0.73 -5.76 24.89
N TYR A 341 -1.01 -4.67 24.18
CA TYR A 341 -1.67 -4.80 22.88
C TYR A 341 -0.84 -5.56 21.85
N GLN A 342 -1.51 -6.27 20.95
CA GLN A 342 -0.89 -6.94 19.81
C GLN A 342 -1.69 -6.64 18.54
N PRO A 343 -1.05 -6.12 17.47
CA PRO A 343 -1.76 -5.85 16.24
C PRO A 343 -2.14 -7.15 15.53
N ILE A 344 -3.35 -7.22 14.99
CA ILE A 344 -3.76 -8.24 14.03
C ILE A 344 -3.45 -7.72 12.63
N SER A 345 -2.53 -8.39 11.94
CA SER A 345 -2.13 -8.11 10.57
C SER A 345 -1.36 -9.29 9.97
N THR A 346 -1.50 -9.52 8.66
CA THR A 346 -0.68 -10.38 7.81
C THR A 346 0.60 -9.67 7.34
N GLN A 347 0.69 -8.35 7.53
CA GLN A 347 1.85 -7.57 7.15
C GLN A 347 3.00 -7.80 8.14
N ALA A 348 4.11 -8.38 7.66
CA ALA A 348 5.23 -8.80 8.51
C ALA A 348 5.90 -7.66 9.30
N ASN A 349 5.78 -6.41 8.85
CA ASN A 349 6.34 -5.24 9.52
C ASN A 349 5.40 -4.62 10.58
N TRP A 350 4.17 -5.11 10.72
CA TRP A 350 3.25 -4.67 11.76
C TRP A 350 3.56 -5.42 13.06
N SER A 351 4.00 -4.68 14.06
CA SER A 351 4.37 -5.26 15.35
C SER A 351 4.26 -4.24 16.48
N ASN A 352 3.98 -4.74 17.69
CA ASN A 352 4.20 -3.99 18.92
C ASN A 352 5.53 -4.43 19.53
N PRO A 353 6.66 -3.77 19.22
CA PRO A 353 7.96 -4.19 19.71
C PRO A 353 7.99 -4.16 21.25
N ALA A 354 8.89 -4.92 21.86
CA ALA A 354 8.98 -5.01 23.32
C ALA A 354 9.14 -3.63 23.98
N ALA A 355 8.73 -3.54 25.25
CA ALA A 355 8.96 -2.34 26.04
C ALA A 355 10.46 -2.03 26.10
N HIS A 356 10.80 -0.76 25.94
CA HIS A 356 12.16 -0.28 26.06
C HIS A 356 12.52 -0.26 27.56
N SER A 357 13.32 -1.25 27.97
CA SER A 357 13.60 -1.54 29.39
C SER A 357 14.85 -0.83 29.94
N GLU A 358 15.58 -0.09 29.10
CA GLU A 358 16.92 0.42 29.45
C GLU A 358 16.94 1.79 30.16
N LEU A 359 15.82 2.46 30.38
CA LEU A 359 15.83 3.85 30.89
C LEU A 359 15.88 4.00 32.42
N GLY A 360 15.94 2.89 33.17
CA GLY A 360 16.17 2.92 34.62
C GLY A 360 15.04 3.54 35.46
N ASP A 361 15.16 3.39 36.78
CA ASP A 361 14.23 3.94 37.77
C ASP A 361 14.36 5.48 37.80
N GLY A 362 13.41 6.21 37.20
CA GLY A 362 13.35 7.68 37.21
C GLY A 362 12.92 8.34 35.89
N ALA A 363 12.87 7.61 34.77
CA ALA A 363 12.37 8.10 33.47
C ALA A 363 10.86 7.86 33.29
N CYS A 364 10.24 8.39 32.23
CA CYS A 364 8.82 8.16 31.87
C CYS A 364 8.39 6.67 31.97
N ALA A 365 9.35 5.76 31.74
CA ALA A 365 9.24 4.32 31.86
C ALA A 365 8.82 3.81 33.26
N SER A 366 8.99 4.61 34.32
CA SER A 366 8.58 4.26 35.69
C SER A 366 7.06 4.25 35.86
N CYS A 367 6.34 5.06 35.06
CA CYS A 367 4.89 5.22 35.12
C CYS A 367 4.20 4.74 33.84
N HIS A 368 4.89 4.80 32.70
CA HIS A 368 4.36 4.46 31.38
C HIS A 368 5.18 3.33 30.76
N GLU A 369 4.50 2.35 30.17
CA GLU A 369 5.22 1.42 29.30
C GLU A 369 5.61 2.14 28.00
N ILE A 370 6.92 2.35 27.80
CA ILE A 370 7.46 2.94 26.57
C ILE A 370 7.78 1.80 25.60
N GLY A 371 7.11 1.75 24.45
CA GLY A 371 7.46 0.80 23.39
C GLY A 371 8.85 1.12 22.81
N ALA A 372 9.46 0.16 22.09
CA ALA A 372 10.69 0.47 21.36
C ALA A 372 10.52 1.71 20.47
N LEU A 373 11.58 2.50 20.37
CA LEU A 373 11.54 3.80 19.73
C LEU A 373 11.39 3.70 18.20
N SER A 374 10.73 4.69 17.60
CA SER A 374 10.69 4.93 16.15
C SER A 374 10.26 6.39 15.90
N GLY A 375 10.71 7.04 14.83
CA GLY A 375 10.44 8.47 14.62
C GLY A 375 8.97 8.89 14.79
N GLY A 376 8.02 8.10 14.28
CA GLY A 376 6.58 8.34 14.43
C GLY A 376 6.12 8.28 15.90
N TYR A 377 6.46 7.20 16.60
CA TYR A 377 6.15 7.05 18.03
C TYR A 377 6.82 8.14 18.89
N CYS A 378 8.09 8.46 18.61
CA CYS A 378 8.84 9.46 19.36
C CYS A 378 8.19 10.85 19.21
N ASN A 379 7.69 11.20 18.01
CA ASN A 379 6.96 12.47 17.77
C ASN A 379 5.65 12.56 18.56
N ILE A 380 4.85 11.50 18.58
CA ILE A 380 3.60 11.49 19.36
C ILE A 380 3.89 11.59 20.85
N LEU A 381 4.86 10.82 21.34
CA LEU A 381 5.23 10.84 22.76
C LEU A 381 5.68 12.24 23.21
N ARG A 382 6.48 12.94 22.38
CA ARG A 382 6.90 14.32 22.63
C ARG A 382 5.71 15.27 22.71
N ASN A 383 4.76 15.16 21.78
CA ASN A 383 3.56 16.01 21.78
C ASN A 383 2.69 15.74 23.01
N ALA A 384 2.49 14.47 23.37
CA ALA A 384 1.74 14.09 24.57
C ALA A 384 2.38 14.64 25.85
N ALA A 385 3.70 14.49 25.99
CA ALA A 385 4.47 14.97 27.12
C ALA A 385 4.40 16.50 27.28
N ASN A 386 4.44 17.24 26.18
CA ASN A 386 4.45 18.70 26.21
C ASN A 386 3.06 19.34 26.37
N GLN A 387 1.99 18.65 25.95
CA GLN A 387 0.68 19.29 25.78
C GLN A 387 -0.40 18.73 26.70
N THR A 388 -0.33 17.45 27.06
CA THR A 388 -1.46 16.73 27.70
C THR A 388 -1.06 15.92 28.91
N MET A 389 0.23 15.80 29.20
CA MET A 389 0.66 15.08 30.39
C MET A 389 0.21 15.90 31.62
N PRO A 390 -0.54 15.31 32.56
CA PRO A 390 -0.97 16.02 33.76
C PRO A 390 0.25 16.51 34.54
N PRO A 391 0.20 17.70 35.16
CA PRO A 391 1.25 18.14 36.07
C PRO A 391 1.35 17.15 37.24
N GLN A 392 2.54 16.59 37.46
CA GLN A 392 2.77 15.69 38.60
C GLN A 392 2.71 16.50 39.91
N PRO A 393 2.05 15.99 40.96
CA PRO A 393 2.00 16.66 42.26
C PRO A 393 3.34 16.62 43.00
N GLU A 394 4.21 15.64 42.73
CA GLU A 394 5.58 15.55 43.25
C GLU A 394 6.50 14.95 42.17
N ASP A 395 7.67 15.56 41.97
CA ASP A 395 8.69 15.03 41.04
C ASP A 395 9.23 13.68 41.55
N PRO A 396 9.49 12.70 40.68
CA PRO A 396 10.10 11.43 41.08
C PRO A 396 11.42 11.64 41.83
N THR A 397 11.73 10.74 42.77
CA THR A 397 12.99 10.82 43.52
C THR A 397 14.18 10.73 42.55
N ASN A 398 15.08 11.72 42.57
CA ASN A 398 16.21 11.95 41.65
C ASN A 398 15.87 12.56 40.28
N TRP A 399 14.70 13.18 40.13
CA TRP A 399 14.38 14.01 38.98
C TRP A 399 15.12 15.37 39.04
N ASP A 400 16.02 15.64 38.09
CA ASP A 400 16.79 16.90 37.97
C ASP A 400 16.33 17.74 36.76
N GLY A 401 15.01 17.72 36.47
CA GLY A 401 14.41 18.40 35.31
C GLY A 401 13.31 19.39 35.71
N ALA A 402 13.15 20.50 34.98
CA ALA A 402 12.01 21.41 35.19
C ALA A 402 10.70 20.82 34.63
N ALA A 403 9.52 21.32 35.00
CA ALA A 403 8.24 20.83 34.42
C ALA A 403 8.11 21.04 32.89
N ALA A 404 8.95 21.90 32.29
CA ALA A 404 9.04 22.13 30.84
C ALA A 404 9.90 21.07 30.08
N PHE A 405 10.35 20.00 30.77
CA PHE A 405 11.53 19.19 30.40
C PHE A 405 11.21 17.79 29.84
N TYR A 406 9.94 17.35 29.88
CA TYR A 406 9.58 15.99 29.42
C TYR A 406 9.77 15.81 27.91
N GLY A 407 9.36 16.79 27.09
CA GLY A 407 9.60 16.75 25.65
C GLY A 407 11.08 16.84 25.26
N ASP A 408 11.89 17.58 26.01
CA ASP A 408 13.34 17.69 25.80
C ASP A 408 14.04 16.37 26.14
N HIS A 409 13.60 15.67 27.19
CA HIS A 409 14.08 14.33 27.51
C HIS A 409 13.72 13.32 26.41
N ILE A 410 12.49 13.36 25.88
CA ILE A 410 12.10 12.54 24.73
C ILE A 410 12.90 12.93 23.48
N GLN A 411 13.19 14.21 23.28
CA GLN A 411 14.04 14.68 22.18
C GLN A 411 15.48 14.20 22.32
N GLN A 412 16.00 14.13 23.55
CA GLN A 412 17.30 13.54 23.83
C GLN A 412 17.29 12.03 23.55
N MET A 413 16.26 11.29 23.96
CA MET A 413 16.08 9.88 23.58
C MET A 413 15.98 9.70 22.05
N ILE A 414 15.35 10.65 21.34
CA ILE A 414 15.33 10.67 19.87
C ILE A 414 16.74 10.81 19.31
N ASN A 415 17.49 11.79 19.80
CA ASN A 415 18.84 12.10 19.35
C ASN A 415 19.83 10.97 19.67
N ASP A 416 19.61 10.25 20.78
CA ASP A 416 20.45 9.16 21.25
C ASP A 416 20.13 7.79 20.58
N GLY A 417 19.06 7.70 19.77
CA GLY A 417 18.85 6.52 18.93
C GLY A 417 17.42 6.18 18.46
N CYS A 418 16.57 7.13 18.03
CA CYS A 418 15.47 6.75 17.12
C CYS A 418 16.09 6.63 15.70
N PRO A 419 16.35 5.44 15.13
CA PRO A 419 16.70 5.35 13.72
C PRO A 419 15.52 5.87 12.88
N GLU A 420 15.83 6.64 11.82
CA GLU A 420 14.85 7.17 10.87
C GLU A 420 13.95 6.08 10.25
#